data_AF-A0A836RMB9-F1
#
_entry.id   AF-A0A836RMB9-F1
#
_cell.length_a   1.000
_cell.length_b   1.000
_cell.length_c   1.000
_cell.angle_alpha   90.00
_cell.angle_beta   90.00
_cell.angle_gamma   90.00
#
_symmetry.space_group_name_H-M   'P 1'
#
loop_
_entity.id
_entity.type
_entity.pdbx_description
1 polymer ?
#
loop_
_entity_poly.entity_id
_entity_poly.type
_entity_poly.pdbx_seq_one_letter_code
_entity_poly.pdbx_strand_id
1 'polypeptide(L)'
;MKKAFTKTVNQITSFLPILIGIILLIGLLQRSVLRLFYLSIFHKNPLIDPVIGAALGSILAGHPITSYILGGEFLKQGVSLIAVLAFLVSWVTVGITQLPVEIIYFGRRFALIRNTLSFVFAILVAITTAFLLKII
;
A
#
# COMPACT_ATOMS: atom_id res chain seq x y z
N MET A 1 -15.91 12.79 -27.80
CA MET A 1 -14.82 13.38 -26.99
C MET A 1 -15.29 14.23 -25.81
N LYS A 2 -16.17 15.23 -25.97
CA LYS A 2 -16.65 16.08 -24.85
C LYS A 2 -17.20 15.32 -23.62
N LYS A 3 -17.98 14.25 -23.83
CA LYS A 3 -18.51 13.37 -22.75
C LYS A 3 -17.43 12.58 -22.00
N ALA A 4 -16.34 12.21 -22.67
CA ALA A 4 -15.22 11.52 -22.02
C ALA A 4 -14.43 12.49 -21.14
N PHE A 5 -14.16 13.69 -21.65
CA PHE A 5 -13.49 14.76 -20.90
C PHE A 5 -14.25 15.15 -19.63
N THR A 6 -15.58 15.35 -19.74
CA THR A 6 -16.41 15.65 -18.56
C THR A 6 -16.45 14.51 -17.55
N LYS A 7 -16.47 13.25 -17.99
CA LYS A 7 -16.35 12.10 -17.08
C LYS A 7 -15.01 12.09 -16.33
N THR A 8 -13.90 12.33 -17.01
CA THR A 8 -12.57 12.39 -16.39
C THR A 8 -12.49 13.53 -15.37
N VAL A 9 -12.96 14.73 -15.74
CA VAL A 9 -12.99 15.88 -14.82
C VAL A 9 -13.84 15.57 -13.59
N ASN A 10 -15.02 14.99 -13.76
CA ASN A 10 -15.89 14.64 -12.63
C ASN A 10 -15.29 13.57 -11.71
N GLN A 11 -14.53 12.61 -12.26
CA GLN A 11 -13.81 11.65 -11.43
C GLN A 11 -12.72 12.34 -10.61
N ILE A 12 -11.88 13.17 -11.25
CA ILE A 12 -10.82 13.92 -10.56
C ILE A 12 -11.40 14.81 -9.46
N THR A 13 -12.47 15.56 -9.73
CA THR A 13 -13.10 16.43 -8.74
C THR A 13 -13.77 15.66 -7.60
N SER A 14 -14.19 14.41 -7.82
CA SER A 14 -14.75 13.56 -6.75
C SER A 14 -13.66 13.00 -5.83
N PHE A 15 -12.44 12.75 -6.33
CA PHE A 15 -11.33 12.24 -5.52
C PHE A 15 -10.55 13.36 -4.81
N LEU A 16 -10.52 14.58 -5.36
CA LEU A 16 -9.81 15.72 -4.79
C LEU A 16 -10.11 15.99 -3.30
N PRO A 17 -11.39 16.03 -2.86
CA PRO A 17 -11.74 16.30 -1.45
C PRO A 17 -11.20 15.23 -0.51
N ILE A 18 -11.24 13.97 -0.93
CA ILE A 18 -10.72 12.83 -0.16
C ILE A 18 -9.20 12.95 -0.02
N LEU A 19 -8.50 13.28 -1.10
CA LEU A 19 -7.05 13.49 -1.08
C LEU A 19 -6.64 14.64 -0.16
N ILE A 20 -7.32 15.79 -0.26
CA ILE A 20 -7.08 16.95 0.60
C ILE A 20 -7.33 16.59 2.07
N GLY A 21 -8.44 15.89 2.36
CA GLY A 21 -8.77 15.44 3.71
C GLY A 21 -7.70 14.52 4.31
N ILE A 22 -7.22 13.54 3.54
CA ILE A 22 -6.16 12.62 3.97
C ILE A 22 -4.85 13.37 4.20
N ILE A 23 -4.44 14.24 3.28
CA ILE A 23 -3.19 15.02 3.40
C ILE A 23 -3.24 15.94 4.62
N LEU A 24 -4.37 16.63 4.83
CA LEU A 24 -4.56 17.50 5.99
C LEU A 24 -4.56 16.71 7.31
N LEU A 25 -5.28 15.59 7.38
CA LEU A 25 -5.29 14.72 8.57
C LEU A 25 -3.90 14.20 8.90
N ILE A 26 -3.16 13.69 7.91
CA ILE A 26 -1.79 13.21 8.10
C ILE A 26 -0.88 14.36 8.57
N GLY A 27 -1.00 15.53 7.94
CA GLY A 27 -0.25 16.73 8.34
C GLY A 27 -0.59 17.24 9.74
N LEU A 28 -1.84 17.09 10.19
CA LEU A 28 -2.27 17.46 11.55
C LEU A 28 -1.73 16.49 12.60
N LEU A 29 -1.68 15.19 12.26
CA LEU A 29 -1.24 14.12 13.16
C LEU A 29 0.29 13.96 13.25
N GLN A 30 1.04 14.67 12.40
CA GLN A 30 2.47 14.46 12.13
C GLN A 30 3.42 14.67 13.32
N ARG A 31 3.01 15.33 14.41
CA ARG A 31 3.98 15.86 15.38
C ARG A 31 4.40 14.94 16.53
N SER A 32 3.62 13.93 16.94
CA SER A 32 4.00 13.14 18.14
C SER A 32 3.50 11.69 18.19
N VAL A 33 2.23 11.42 17.85
CA VAL A 33 1.62 10.08 18.02
C VAL A 33 2.11 9.09 16.97
N LEU A 34 2.23 9.55 15.72
CA LEU A 34 2.56 8.70 14.58
C LEU A 34 4.01 8.18 14.68
N ARG A 35 4.98 9.04 14.99
CA ARG A 35 6.41 8.67 15.06
C ARG A 35 6.68 7.50 16.01
N LEU A 36 6.01 7.47 17.17
CA LEU A 36 6.12 6.37 18.14
C LEU A 36 5.54 5.05 17.61
N PHE A 37 4.40 5.13 16.90
CA PHE A 37 3.77 3.97 16.26
C PHE A 37 4.67 3.33 15.20
N TYR A 38 5.28 4.12 14.33
CA TYR A 38 6.09 3.56 13.24
C TYR A 38 7.44 3.01 13.70
N LEU A 39 8.10 3.66 14.67
CA LEU A 39 9.33 3.14 15.27
C LEU A 39 9.10 1.87 16.10
N SER A 40 7.89 1.67 16.62
CA SER A 40 7.51 0.45 17.35
C SER A 40 7.15 -0.71 16.43
N ILE A 41 6.78 -0.46 15.18
CA ILE A 41 6.32 -1.48 14.23
C ILE A 41 7.44 -1.89 13.26
N PHE A 42 8.34 -0.96 12.89
CA PHE A 42 9.44 -1.22 11.97
C PHE A 42 10.78 -1.19 12.72
N HIS A 43 11.37 -2.38 12.91
CA HIS A 43 12.57 -2.59 13.73
C HIS A 43 13.88 -2.39 12.96
N LYS A 44 13.83 -1.83 11.74
CA LYS A 44 14.94 -1.79 10.77
C LYS A 44 15.46 -3.18 10.41
N ASN A 45 14.68 -4.23 10.65
CA ASN A 45 15.10 -5.58 10.33
C ASN A 45 14.72 -5.87 8.86
N PRO A 46 15.70 -6.10 7.97
CA PRO A 46 15.46 -6.25 6.54
C PRO A 46 14.57 -7.45 6.18
N LEU A 47 14.34 -8.38 7.10
CA LEU A 47 13.48 -9.56 6.88
C LEU A 47 12.08 -9.41 7.46
N ILE A 48 11.93 -8.72 8.60
CA ILE A 48 10.65 -8.62 9.32
C ILE A 48 9.84 -7.42 8.81
N ASP A 49 10.49 -6.30 8.56
CA ASP A 49 9.84 -5.06 8.13
C ASP A 49 9.08 -5.22 6.80
N PRO A 50 9.56 -5.97 5.79
CA PRO A 50 8.81 -6.21 4.55
C PRO A 50 7.57 -7.08 4.75
N VAL A 51 7.61 -8.05 5.66
CA VAL A 51 6.45 -8.90 5.97
C VAL A 51 5.36 -8.07 6.64
N ILE A 52 5.74 -7.20 7.57
CA ILE A 52 4.82 -6.26 8.22
C ILE A 52 4.24 -5.28 7.20
N GLY A 53 5.08 -4.72 6.33
CA GLY A 53 4.65 -3.83 5.25
C GLY A 53 3.63 -4.50 4.33
N ALA A 54 3.94 -5.72 3.86
CA ALA A 54 3.02 -6.51 3.04
C ALA A 54 1.73 -6.84 3.80
N ALA A 55 1.79 -7.21 5.08
CA ALA A 55 0.60 -7.53 5.87
C ALA A 55 -0.34 -6.30 6.00
N LEU A 56 0.21 -5.14 6.30
CA LEU A 56 -0.55 -3.89 6.36
C LEU A 56 -1.15 -3.53 5.00
N GLY A 57 -0.36 -3.64 3.93
CA GLY A 57 -0.83 -3.39 2.56
C GLY A 57 -1.93 -4.36 2.15
N SER A 58 -1.83 -5.61 2.58
CA SER A 58 -2.80 -6.66 2.25
C SER A 58 -4.18 -6.45 2.90
N ILE A 59 -4.22 -5.91 4.13
CA ILE A 59 -5.48 -5.66 4.86
C ILE A 59 -6.14 -4.37 4.37
N LEU A 60 -5.33 -3.35 4.07
CA LEU A 60 -5.83 -2.05 3.66
C LEU A 60 -6.24 -2.09 2.19
N ALA A 61 -7.51 -1.82 1.93
CA ALA A 61 -8.03 -1.74 0.58
C ALA A 61 -8.66 -0.38 0.32
N GLY A 62 -8.42 0.14 -0.88
CA GLY A 62 -8.90 1.45 -1.29
C GLY A 62 -8.20 1.88 -2.57
N HIS A 63 -8.34 3.17 -2.91
CA HIS A 63 -7.73 3.71 -4.10
C HIS A 63 -6.19 3.68 -3.98
N PRO A 64 -5.43 3.14 -4.97
CA PRO A 64 -3.97 3.03 -4.89
C PRO A 64 -3.25 4.36 -4.58
N ILE A 65 -3.83 5.50 -4.99
CA ILE A 65 -3.30 6.84 -4.66
C ILE A 65 -3.09 7.03 -3.14
N THR A 66 -3.96 6.47 -2.30
CA THR A 66 -3.83 6.58 -0.83
C THR A 66 -2.59 5.84 -0.33
N SER A 67 -2.25 4.70 -0.92
CA SER A 67 -1.05 3.92 -0.59
C SER A 67 0.23 4.72 -0.87
N TYR A 68 0.28 5.47 -1.98
CA TYR A 68 1.44 6.31 -2.30
C TYR A 68 1.62 7.47 -1.33
N ILE A 69 0.53 8.10 -0.88
CA ILE A 69 0.58 9.17 0.12
C ILE A 69 1.11 8.63 1.46
N LEU A 70 0.58 7.49 1.91
CA LEU A 70 1.03 6.83 3.14
C LEU A 70 2.47 6.35 3.04
N GLY A 71 2.87 5.76 1.91
CA GLY A 71 4.23 5.32 1.66
C GLY A 71 5.25 6.46 1.71
N GLY A 72 4.90 7.63 1.14
CA GLY A 72 5.73 8.83 1.24
C GLY A 72 5.90 9.31 2.68
N GLU A 73 4.87 9.19 3.50
CA GLU A 73 4.92 9.54 4.93
C GLU A 73 5.76 8.55 5.74
N PHE A 74 5.64 7.24 5.46
CA PHE A 74 6.46 6.21 6.09
C PHE A 74 7.95 6.44 5.84
N LEU A 75 8.33 6.81 4.60
CA LEU A 75 9.71 7.15 4.26
C LEU A 75 10.21 8.38 5.03
N LYS A 76 9.40 9.44 5.13
CA LYS A 76 9.76 10.65 5.91
C LYS A 76 9.98 10.38 7.39
N GLN A 77 9.33 9.35 7.92
CA GLN A 77 9.41 8.97 9.33
C GLN A 77 10.50 7.91 9.61
N GLY A 78 11.24 7.50 8.58
CA GLY A 78 12.41 6.62 8.71
C GLY A 78 12.12 5.12 8.58
N VAL A 79 10.95 4.75 8.05
CA VAL A 79 10.64 3.34 7.72
C VAL A 79 11.54 2.87 6.57
N SER A 80 11.96 1.60 6.61
CA SER A 80 12.79 0.98 5.57
C SER A 80 12.13 1.05 4.20
N LEU A 81 12.91 1.40 3.17
CA LEU A 81 12.44 1.44 1.78
C LEU A 81 11.84 0.11 1.33
N ILE A 82 12.44 -1.02 1.73
CA ILE A 82 11.95 -2.36 1.38
C ILE A 82 10.55 -2.59 1.96
N ALA A 83 10.30 -2.12 3.19
CA ALA A 83 9.01 -2.26 3.84
C ALA A 83 7.92 -1.43 3.15
N VAL A 84 8.24 -0.21 2.75
CA VAL A 84 7.32 0.66 2.01
C VAL A 84 7.01 0.08 0.64
N LEU A 85 8.01 -0.45 -0.07
CA LEU A 85 7.79 -1.12 -1.36
C LEU A 85 6.90 -2.36 -1.22
N ALA A 86 7.13 -3.20 -0.21
CA ALA A 86 6.32 -4.38 0.06
C ALA A 86 4.87 -4.00 0.37
N PHE A 87 4.67 -2.92 1.14
CA PHE A 87 3.37 -2.33 1.42
C PHE A 87 2.65 -1.88 0.14
N LEU A 88 3.30 -1.08 -0.71
CA LEU A 88 2.70 -0.57 -1.95
C LEU A 88 2.32 -1.68 -2.91
N VAL A 89 3.22 -2.65 -3.13
CA VAL A 89 2.95 -3.77 -4.03
C VAL A 89 1.84 -4.65 -3.47
N SER A 90 1.86 -4.94 -2.16
CA SER A 90 0.83 -5.75 -1.53
C SER A 90 -0.54 -5.08 -1.54
N TRP A 91 -0.61 -3.76 -1.39
CA TRP A 91 -1.88 -3.01 -1.45
C TRP A 91 -2.65 -3.22 -2.75
N VAL A 92 -1.93 -3.27 -3.86
CA VAL A 92 -2.55 -3.38 -5.18
C VAL A 92 -2.78 -4.84 -5.58
N THR A 93 -1.90 -5.74 -5.14
CA THR A 93 -1.87 -7.12 -5.64
C THR A 93 -2.55 -8.14 -4.73
N VAL A 94 -2.65 -7.83 -3.43
CA VAL A 94 -3.22 -8.75 -2.44
C VAL A 94 -4.63 -8.29 -2.09
N GLY A 95 -5.61 -9.05 -2.55
CA GLY A 95 -7.03 -8.71 -2.44
C GLY A 95 -7.71 -9.37 -1.25
N ILE A 96 -7.29 -9.12 0.00
CA ILE A 96 -8.01 -9.69 1.17
C ILE A 96 -9.48 -9.23 1.18
N THR A 97 -9.73 -7.97 0.85
CA THR A 97 -11.10 -7.43 0.78
C THR A 97 -11.90 -7.99 -0.39
N GLN A 98 -11.23 -8.39 -1.46
CA GLN A 98 -11.82 -9.02 -2.65
C GLN A 98 -11.92 -10.54 -2.52
N LEU A 99 -11.33 -11.12 -1.47
CA LEU A 99 -11.27 -12.56 -1.21
C LEU A 99 -12.67 -13.21 -1.13
N PRO A 100 -13.71 -12.61 -0.49
CA PRO A 100 -15.05 -13.18 -0.48
C PRO A 100 -15.64 -13.32 -1.90
N VAL A 101 -15.44 -12.30 -2.73
CA VAL A 101 -15.90 -12.27 -4.13
C VAL A 101 -15.18 -13.36 -4.92
N GLU A 102 -13.87 -13.48 -4.77
CA GLU A 102 -13.09 -14.49 -5.48
C GLU A 102 -13.42 -15.92 -5.08
N ILE A 103 -13.72 -16.17 -3.81
CA ILE A 103 -14.16 -17.48 -3.35
C ILE A 103 -15.46 -17.88 -4.06
N ILE A 104 -16.40 -16.94 -4.24
CA ILE A 104 -17.70 -17.20 -4.86
C ILE A 104 -17.53 -17.52 -6.35
N TYR A 105 -16.71 -16.75 -7.08
CA TYR A 105 -16.58 -16.89 -8.53
C TYR A 105 -15.57 -17.96 -8.98
N PHE A 106 -14.44 -18.10 -8.28
CA PHE A 106 -13.31 -18.95 -8.69
C PHE A 106 -13.06 -20.13 -7.74
N GLY A 107 -13.75 -20.18 -6.60
CA GLY A 107 -13.59 -21.22 -5.60
C GLY A 107 -12.45 -20.97 -4.61
N ARG A 108 -12.59 -21.56 -3.43
CA ARG A 108 -11.71 -21.31 -2.26
C ARG A 108 -10.24 -21.62 -2.50
N ARG A 109 -9.94 -22.71 -3.23
CA ARG A 109 -8.55 -23.12 -3.49
C ARG A 109 -7.82 -22.09 -4.35
N PHE A 110 -8.47 -21.58 -5.39
CA PHE A 110 -7.89 -20.57 -6.28
C PHE A 110 -7.63 -19.26 -5.54
N ALA A 111 -8.63 -18.74 -4.83
CA ALA A 111 -8.52 -17.47 -4.11
C ALA A 111 -7.36 -17.47 -3.09
N LEU A 112 -7.23 -18.55 -2.31
CA LEU A 112 -6.17 -18.69 -1.32
C LEU A 112 -4.77 -18.79 -1.96
N ILE A 113 -4.62 -19.61 -3.01
CA ILE A 113 -3.33 -19.76 -3.70
C ILE A 113 -2.92 -18.42 -4.31
N ARG A 114 -3.82 -17.74 -5.01
CA ARG A 114 -3.54 -16.44 -5.65
C ARG A 114 -3.11 -15.41 -4.62
N ASN A 115 -3.86 -15.26 -3.53
CA ASN A 115 -3.57 -14.26 -2.52
C ASN A 115 -2.23 -14.53 -1.80
N THR A 116 -1.96 -15.80 -1.49
CA THR A 116 -0.70 -16.21 -0.85
C THR A 116 0.50 -15.99 -1.77
N LEU A 117 0.38 -16.36 -3.05
CA LEU A 117 1.44 -16.11 -4.04
C LEU A 117 1.66 -14.61 -4.25
N SER A 118 0.60 -13.82 -4.39
CA SER A 118 0.70 -12.35 -4.51
C SER A 118 1.44 -11.74 -3.33
N PHE A 119 1.15 -12.21 -2.10
CA PHE A 119 1.82 -11.74 -0.89
C PHE A 119 3.33 -12.05 -0.90
N VAL A 120 3.71 -13.29 -1.25
CA VAL A 120 5.11 -13.69 -1.35
C VAL A 120 5.84 -12.90 -2.46
N PHE A 121 5.21 -12.76 -3.62
CA PHE A 121 5.78 -11.97 -4.72
C PHE A 121 5.91 -10.50 -4.38
N ALA A 122 5.00 -9.91 -3.61
CA ALA A 122 5.11 -8.51 -3.18
C ALA A 122 6.40 -8.26 -2.40
N ILE A 123 6.76 -9.18 -1.50
CA ILE A 123 8.02 -9.11 -0.73
C ILE A 123 9.23 -9.29 -1.65
N LEU A 124 9.20 -10.29 -2.54
CA LEU A 124 10.30 -10.54 -3.48
C LEU A 124 10.56 -9.35 -4.41
N VAL A 125 9.49 -8.74 -4.95
CA VAL A 125 9.57 -7.54 -5.80
C VAL A 125 10.15 -6.38 -4.99
N ALA A 126 9.71 -6.18 -3.75
CA ALA A 126 10.22 -5.11 -2.90
C ALA A 126 11.72 -5.22 -2.63
N ILE A 127 12.19 -6.42 -2.28
CA ILE A 127 13.62 -6.69 -2.04
C ILE A 127 14.43 -6.47 -3.33
N THR A 128 13.97 -7.05 -4.44
CA THR A 128 14.67 -6.97 -5.73
C THR A 128 14.76 -5.52 -6.21
N THR A 129 13.66 -4.76 -6.09
CA THR A 129 13.60 -3.34 -6.48
C THR A 129 14.53 -2.49 -5.62
N ALA A 130 14.53 -2.70 -4.30
CA ALA A 130 15.43 -1.97 -3.39
C ALA A 130 16.90 -2.30 -3.66
N PHE A 131 17.21 -3.56 -4.00
CA PHE A 131 18.55 -3.98 -4.36
C PHE A 131 19.01 -3.34 -5.67
N LEU A 132 18.16 -3.35 -6.70
CA LEU A 132 18.40 -2.65 -7.97
C LEU A 132 18.67 -1.16 -7.77
N LEU A 133 17.86 -0.49 -6.94
CA LEU A 133 18.02 0.93 -6.66
C LEU A 133 19.34 1.25 -5.91
N LYS A 134 19.90 0.28 -5.17
CA LYS A 134 21.18 0.45 -4.46
C LYS A 134 22.38 0.27 -5.40
N ILE A 135 22.21 -0.42 -6.52
CA ILE A 135 23.26 -0.68 -7.51
C ILE A 135 23.47 0.52 -8.45
N ILE A 136 22.39 1.25 -8.74
CA ILE A 136 22.38 2.45 -9.61
C ILE A 136 22.82 3.67 -8.79
#